data_AF-A0A4R5NJJ9-F1
#
_entry.id   AF-A0A4R5NJJ9-F1
#
_cell.length_a   1.000
_cell.length_b   1.000
_cell.length_c   1.000
_cell.angle_alpha   90.00
_cell.angle_beta   90.00
_cell.angle_gamma   90.00
#
_symmetry.space_group_name_H-M   'P 1'
#
loop_
_entity.id
_entity.type
_entity.pdbx_description
1 polymer ?
#
loop_
_entity_poly.entity_id
_entity_poly.type
_entity_poly.pdbx_seq_one_letter_code
_entity_poly.pdbx_strand_id
1 'polypeptide(L)' 'MIQDINLQVYEMRKNGYTFVEIADALNYSDEDIINIDDINQANLDVLSRLSDGTLTFGDIN' A
#
# COMPACT_ATOMS: atom_id res chain seq x y z
N MET A 1 -9.25 -6.38 4.75
CA MET A 1 -9.16 -5.14 5.57
C MET A 1 -7.86 -4.47 5.19
N ILE A 2 -7.90 -3.19 4.85
CA ILE A 2 -6.71 -2.42 4.45
C ILE A 2 -5.94 -2.04 5.72
N GLN A 3 -4.62 -2.20 5.69
CA GLN A 3 -3.70 -1.95 6.81
C GLN A 3 -2.68 -0.88 6.45
N ASP A 4 -1.89 -0.43 7.42
CA ASP A 4 -0.82 0.57 7.21
C ASP A 4 0.18 0.14 6.13
N ILE A 5 0.48 -1.17 6.04
CA ILE A 5 1.40 -1.70 5.03
C ILE A 5 0.86 -1.53 3.60
N ASN A 6 -0.46 -1.67 3.41
CA ASN A 6 -1.10 -1.44 2.12
C ASN A 6 -0.91 0.01 1.67
N LEU A 7 -1.10 0.96 2.58
CA LEU A 7 -0.90 2.39 2.31
C LEU A 7 0.56 2.69 1.97
N GLN A 8 1.52 2.17 2.74
CA GLN A 8 2.95 2.35 2.48
C GLN A 8 3.36 1.81 1.10
N VAL A 9 2.97 0.58 0.77
CA VAL A 9 3.27 -0.04 -0.54
C VAL A 9 2.64 0.79 -1.67
N TYR A 10 1.38 1.22 -1.51
CA TYR A 10 0.70 2.07 -2.49
C TYR A 10 1.45 3.39 -2.75
N GLU A 11 1.88 4.08 -1.69
CA GLU A 11 2.59 5.36 -1.81
C GLU A 11 3.97 5.20 -2.46
N MET A 12 4.72 4.16 -2.11
CA MET A 12 5.99 3.87 -2.76
C MET A 12 5.81 3.51 -4.24
N ARG A 13 4.80 2.71 -4.58
CA ARG A 13 4.48 2.41 -6.00
C ARG A 13 4.11 3.66 -6.78
N LYS A 14 3.30 4.54 -6.19
CA LYS A 14 2.93 5.85 -6.76
C LYS A 14 4.15 6.75 -6.99
N ASN A 15 5.16 6.66 -6.12
CA ASN A 15 6.43 7.38 -6.24
C ASN A 15 7.45 6.71 -7.18
N GLY A 16 7.09 5.60 -7.83
CA GLY A 16 7.90 4.95 -8.87
C GLY A 16 8.87 3.87 -8.37
N TYR A 17 8.79 3.48 -7.10
CA TYR A 17 9.62 2.38 -6.58
C TYR A 17 9.22 1.03 -7.20
N THR A 18 10.22 0.19 -7.45
CA THR A 18 10.05 -1.21 -7.86
C THR A 18 9.66 -2.08 -6.66
N PHE A 19 9.10 -3.26 -6.93
CA PHE A 19 8.72 -4.19 -5.84
C PHE A 19 9.93 -4.62 -5.00
N VAL A 20 11.09 -4.83 -5.63
CA VAL A 20 12.34 -5.18 -4.94
C VAL A 20 12.77 -4.05 -3.99
N GLU A 21 12.77 -2.80 -4.46
CA GLU A 21 13.15 -1.66 -3.60
C GLU A 21 12.19 -1.47 -2.43
N ILE A 22 10.89 -1.73 -2.64
CA ILE A 22 9.89 -1.67 -1.57
C ILE A 22 10.11 -2.81 -0.57
N ALA A 23 10.36 -4.02 -1.05
CA ALA A 23 10.62 -5.19 -0.21
C ALA A 23 11.86 -4.97 0.67
N ASP A 24 12.95 -4.47 0.08
CA ASP A 24 14.17 -4.13 0.80
C ASP A 24 13.94 -3.01 1.83
N ALA A 25 13.20 -1.95 1.47
CA ALA A 25 12.95 -0.82 2.35
C ALA A 25 12.04 -1.16 3.54
N LEU A 26 11.04 -2.02 3.32
CA LEU A 26 10.07 -2.41 4.33
C LEU A 26 10.46 -3.70 5.06
N ASN A 27 11.56 -4.34 4.67
CA ASN A 27 12.05 -5.62 5.18
C ASN A 27 11.02 -6.76 5.05
N TYR A 28 10.43 -6.85 3.86
CA TYR A 28 9.52 -7.93 3.42
C TYR A 28 10.14 -8.73 2.29
N SER A 29 9.56 -9.88 1.95
CA SER A 29 9.92 -10.57 0.72
C SER A 29 9.26 -9.91 -0.51
N ASP A 30 9.86 -10.05 -1.68
CA ASP A 30 9.27 -9.60 -2.94
C ASP A 30 7.86 -10.18 -3.14
N GLU A 31 7.66 -11.45 -2.78
CA GLU A 31 6.37 -12.15 -2.88
C GLU A 31 5.32 -11.52 -1.98
N ASP A 32 5.68 -11.15 -0.74
CA ASP A 32 4.76 -10.45 0.17
C ASP A 32 4.33 -9.10 -0.40
N ILE A 33 5.27 -8.33 -0.95
CA ILE A 33 4.96 -7.02 -1.55
C ILE A 33 4.05 -7.18 -2.77
N ILE A 34 4.27 -8.20 -3.61
CA ILE A 34 3.38 -8.49 -4.74
C ILE A 34 1.97 -8.83 -4.25
N ASN A 35 1.84 -9.71 -3.25
CA ASN A 35 0.54 -10.08 -2.69
C ASN A 35 -0.17 -8.86 -2.06
N ILE A 36 0.59 -7.96 -1.42
CA ILE A 36 0.05 -6.70 -0.87
C ILE A 36 -0.40 -5.78 -2.00
N ASP A 37 0.37 -5.65 -3.09
CA ASP A 37 -0.02 -4.84 -4.25
C ASP A 37 -1.28 -5.39 -4.92
N ASP A 38 -1.43 -6.70 -5.04
CA ASP A 38 -2.64 -7.34 -5.56
C ASP A 38 -3.89 -6.96 -4.73
N ILE A 39 -3.76 -6.95 -3.40
CA ILE A 39 -4.81 -6.46 -2.50
C ILE A 39 -5.04 -4.96 -2.72
N ASN A 40 -3.98 -4.18 -2.92
CA ASN A 40 -4.08 -2.74 -3.18
C ASN A 40 -4.82 -2.43 -4.48
N GLN A 41 -4.59 -3.19 -5.55
CA GLN A 41 -5.27 -3.02 -6.83
C GLN A 41 -6.80 -3.18 -6.69
N ALA A 42 -7.25 -4.04 -5.78
CA ALA A 42 -8.68 -4.20 -5.48
C ALA A 42 -9.27 -3.07 -4.61
N ASN A 43 -8.43 -2.20 -4.02
CA ASN A 43 -8.83 -1.19 -3.02
C ASN A 43 -8.29 0.22 -3.34
N LEU A 44 -8.02 0.52 -4.62
CA LEU A 44 -7.39 1.78 -5.03
C LEU A 44 -8.15 3.03 -4.58
N ASP A 45 -9.48 3.01 -4.58
CA ASP A 45 -10.29 4.17 -4.12
C ASP A 45 -10.03 4.50 -2.64
N VAL A 46 -10.07 3.47 -1.79
CA VAL A 46 -9.81 3.59 -0.35
C VAL A 46 -8.38 4.07 -0.12
N LEU A 47 -7.40 3.47 -0.78
CA LEU A 47 -5.98 3.82 -0.64
C LEU A 47 -5.67 5.23 -1.15
N SER A 48 -6.28 5.66 -2.26
CA SER A 48 -6.14 7.02 -2.75
C SER A 48 -6.62 8.05 -1.72
N ARG A 49 -7.77 7.79 -1.10
CA ARG A 49 -8.38 8.67 -0.09
C ARG A 49 -7.63 8.67 1.25
N LEU A 50 -7.01 7.54 1.61
CA LEU A 50 -6.09 7.47 2.75
C LEU A 50 -4.82 8.29 2.47
N SER A 51 -4.26 8.17 1.26
CA SER A 51 -3.02 8.87 0.87
C SER A 51 -3.21 10.39 0.70
N ASP A 52 -4.37 10.85 0.27
CA ASP A 52 -4.70 12.28 0.19
C ASP A 52 -5.26 12.88 1.50
N GLY A 53 -5.51 12.04 2.51
CA GLY A 53 -5.99 12.44 3.83
C GLY A 53 -7.49 12.76 3.91
N THR A 54 -8.27 12.49 2.85
CA THR A 54 -9.74 12.63 2.85
C THR A 54 -10.45 11.47 3.55
N LEU A 55 -9.71 10.41 3.90
CA LEU A 55 -10.14 9.27 4.69
C LEU A 55 -9.07 8.95 5.74
N THR A 56 -9.46 8.45 6.90
CA THR A 56 -8.55 7.91 7.92
C THR A 56 -8.86 6.44 8.19
N PHE A 57 -7.89 5.70 8.75
CA PHE A 57 -8.14 4.31 9.18
C PHE A 57 -9.26 4.18 10.21
N GLY A 58 -9.53 5.24 11.00
CA GLY A 58 -10.65 5.26 11.94
C GLY A 58 -12.03 5.26 11.27
N ASP A 59 -12.12 5.73 10.02
CA ASP A 59 -13.40 5.82 9.28
C ASP A 59 -13.81 4.49 8.62
N ILE A 60 -12.87 3.55 8.50
CA ILE A 60 -13.05 2.24 7.86
C ILE A 60 -12.99 1.06 8.84
N ASN A 61 -12.86 1.35 10.14
CA ASN A 61 -12.89 0.38 11.24
C ASN A 61 -14.31 0.09 11.75
#